data_AF-A0A939HQ61-F1
#
_entry.id   AF-A0A939HQ61-F1
#
_cell.length_a   1.000
_cell.length_b   1.000
_cell.length_c   1.000
_cell.angle_alpha   90.00
_cell.angle_beta   90.00
_cell.angle_gamma   90.00
#
_symmetry.space_group_name_H-M   'P 1'
#
loop_
_entity.id
_entity.type
_entity.pdbx_description
1 polymer ?
#
loop_
_entity_poly.entity_id
_entity_poly.type
_entity_poly.pdbx_seq_one_letter_code
_entity_poly.pdbx_strand_id
1 'polypeptide(L)'
;MSRLNKRAFEILRAEVDQCAGTDRLSQTEKSIVMERLEKLRLQKGDPAQEEELRDTVVDVFPQFSEKALKAAAKANRPPSALSKMKWPAALLLSAAGLIYIVNLPYPMIRWPVARTVPLLLLPSYLSMDRNYRGAIASIEQGDQLVNKATSAADFELGAQKVKKAQSHLDALPVWFLGYYPQRYCTLRDVQLID
;
A
#
# COMPACT_ATOMS: atom_id res chain seq x y z
N MET A 1 -25.08 -19.19 3.74
CA MET A 1 -25.19 -18.19 4.82
C MET A 1 -26.59 -18.32 5.42
N SER A 2 -26.79 -18.03 6.71
CA SER A 2 -28.15 -17.99 7.27
C SER A 2 -28.94 -16.86 6.61
N ARG A 3 -30.24 -17.05 6.33
CA ARG A 3 -31.06 -16.01 5.71
C ARG A 3 -31.26 -14.80 6.64
N LEU A 4 -31.15 -15.02 7.95
CA LEU A 4 -31.17 -13.98 8.97
C LEU A 4 -29.85 -13.97 9.76
N ASN A 5 -29.20 -12.81 9.82
CA ASN A 5 -28.00 -12.61 10.63
C ASN A 5 -28.36 -12.35 12.11
N LYS A 6 -27.48 -12.72 13.05
CA LYS A 6 -27.69 -12.55 14.50
C LYS A 6 -28.07 -11.12 14.88
N ARG A 7 -27.42 -10.13 14.26
CA ARG A 7 -27.67 -8.71 14.51
C ARG A 7 -29.05 -8.25 14.02
N ALA A 8 -29.53 -8.79 12.90
CA ALA A 8 -30.88 -8.49 12.40
C ALA A 8 -31.95 -9.12 13.31
N PHE A 9 -31.70 -10.34 13.79
CA PHE A 9 -32.58 -11.03 14.74
C PHE A 9 -32.72 -10.29 16.07
N GLU A 10 -31.63 -9.76 16.63
CA GLU A 10 -31.67 -9.00 17.89
C GLU A 10 -32.50 -7.71 17.79
N ILE A 11 -32.43 -7.01 16.65
CA ILE A 11 -33.24 -5.81 16.38
C ILE A 11 -34.73 -6.17 16.33
N LEU A 12 -35.07 -7.24 15.60
CA LEU A 12 -36.47 -7.68 15.48
C LEU A 12 -37.01 -8.19 16.82
N ARG A 13 -36.21 -8.92 17.60
CA ARG A 13 -36.59 -9.40 18.92
C ARG A 13 -36.90 -8.25 19.88
N ALA A 14 -36.04 -7.23 19.91
CA ALA A 14 -36.25 -6.07 20.77
C ALA A 14 -37.57 -5.34 20.45
N GLU A 15 -37.92 -5.26 19.17
CA GLU A 15 -39.18 -4.64 18.74
C GLU A 15 -40.39 -5.52 19.06
N VAL A 16 -40.30 -6.84 18.84
CA VAL A 16 -41.34 -7.80 19.24
C VAL A 16 -41.58 -7.76 20.76
N ASP A 17 -40.52 -7.61 21.56
CA ASP A 17 -40.61 -7.44 23.01
C ASP A 17 -41.30 -6.12 23.40
N GLN A 18 -41.16 -5.05 22.61
CA GLN A 18 -41.87 -3.78 22.83
C GLN A 18 -43.34 -3.84 22.39
N CYS A 19 -43.66 -4.60 21.34
CA CYS A 19 -45.04 -4.75 20.86
C CYS A 19 -45.86 -5.76 21.68
N ALA A 20 -45.23 -6.72 22.36
CA ALA A 20 -45.93 -7.73 23.13
C ALA A 20 -46.44 -7.20 24.49
N GLY A 21 -47.76 -7.15 24.66
CA GLY A 21 -48.40 -6.90 25.95
C GLY A 21 -48.20 -8.05 26.96
N THR A 22 -48.61 -7.82 28.21
CA THR A 22 -48.56 -8.82 29.30
C THR A 22 -49.65 -9.90 29.21
N ASP A 23 -50.55 -9.81 28.23
CA ASP A 23 -51.69 -10.71 28.09
C ASP A 23 -51.30 -12.09 27.51
N ARG A 24 -52.06 -13.13 27.86
CA ARG A 24 -51.84 -14.50 27.38
C ARG A 24 -51.86 -14.62 25.85
N LEU A 25 -52.69 -13.80 25.19
CA LEU A 25 -52.76 -13.73 23.73
C LEU A 25 -51.47 -13.13 23.15
N SER A 26 -51.00 -12.02 23.71
CA SER A 26 -49.76 -11.35 23.32
C SER A 26 -48.51 -12.22 23.53
N GLN A 27 -48.46 -13.05 24.57
CA GLN A 27 -47.39 -14.04 24.76
C GLN A 27 -47.43 -15.15 23.71
N THR A 28 -48.62 -15.53 23.26
CA THR A 28 -48.79 -16.54 22.20
C THR A 28 -48.36 -15.99 20.84
N GLU A 29 -48.79 -14.77 20.49
CA GLU A 29 -48.37 -14.03 19.29
C GLU A 29 -46.84 -13.86 19.23
N LYS A 30 -46.22 -13.49 20.35
CA LYS A 30 -44.77 -13.40 20.50
C LYS A 30 -44.07 -14.72 20.18
N SER A 31 -44.53 -15.84 20.75
CA SER A 31 -43.90 -17.15 20.49
C SER A 31 -43.97 -17.56 19.02
N ILE A 32 -45.09 -17.27 18.35
CA ILE A 32 -45.29 -17.57 16.93
C ILE A 32 -44.30 -16.78 16.06
N VAL A 33 -44.15 -15.49 16.30
CA VAL A 33 -43.20 -14.64 15.54
C VAL A 33 -41.76 -15.06 15.82
N MET A 34 -41.42 -15.36 17.07
CA MET A 34 -40.08 -15.81 17.42
C MET A 34 -39.72 -17.13 16.73
N GLU A 35 -40.64 -18.10 16.68
CA GLU A 35 -40.42 -19.36 15.97
C GLU A 35 -40.24 -19.16 14.45
N ARG A 36 -41.02 -18.24 13.85
CA ARG A 36 -40.88 -17.87 12.43
C ARG A 36 -39.52 -17.22 12.14
N LEU A 37 -39.07 -16.30 12.99
CA LEU A 37 -37.77 -15.64 12.86
C LEU A 37 -36.60 -16.61 13.07
N GLU A 38 -36.74 -17.58 13.99
CA GLU A 38 -35.75 -18.64 14.18
C GLU A 38 -35.67 -19.59 12.98
N LYS A 39 -36.81 -19.94 12.37
CA LYS A 39 -36.84 -20.71 11.11
C LYS A 39 -36.10 -19.98 10.00
N LEU A 40 -36.29 -18.66 9.86
CA LEU A 40 -35.52 -17.85 8.89
C LEU A 40 -34.01 -17.85 9.20
N ARG A 41 -33.62 -17.93 10.47
CA ARG A 41 -32.21 -18.05 10.87
C ARG A 41 -31.62 -19.42 10.50
N LEU A 42 -32.39 -20.49 10.64
CA LEU A 42 -31.94 -21.86 10.35
C LEU A 42 -31.91 -22.17 8.85
N GLN A 43 -32.75 -21.51 8.07
CA GLN A 43 -32.73 -21.63 6.62
C GLN A 43 -31.43 -21.05 6.04
N LYS A 44 -30.84 -21.78 5.09
CA LYS A 44 -29.69 -21.34 4.30
C LYS A 44 -30.22 -20.81 2.97
N GLY A 45 -29.84 -19.59 2.61
CA GLY A 45 -30.30 -18.97 1.36
C GLY A 45 -29.93 -17.50 1.30
N ASP A 46 -30.60 -16.77 0.41
CA ASP A 46 -30.42 -15.34 0.27
C ASP A 46 -30.90 -14.59 1.52
N PRO A 47 -30.20 -13.51 1.90
CA PRO A 47 -30.56 -12.72 3.07
C PRO A 47 -31.96 -12.14 2.89
N ALA A 48 -32.82 -12.40 3.88
CA ALA A 48 -34.20 -11.90 3.91
C ALA A 48 -34.22 -10.38 3.73
N GLN A 49 -35.02 -9.93 2.76
CA GLN A 49 -35.22 -8.52 2.43
C GLN A 49 -36.29 -7.89 3.33
N GLU A 50 -36.40 -6.57 3.30
CA GLU A 50 -37.36 -5.80 4.12
C GLU A 50 -38.80 -6.29 3.94
N GLU A 51 -39.21 -6.56 2.70
CA GLU A 51 -40.55 -7.04 2.35
C GLU A 51 -40.84 -8.42 2.96
N GLU A 52 -39.88 -9.35 2.88
CA GLU A 52 -40.04 -10.69 3.44
C GLU A 52 -40.09 -10.69 4.98
N LEU A 53 -39.31 -9.81 5.62
CA LEU A 53 -39.38 -9.59 7.07
C LEU A 53 -40.70 -8.93 7.47
N ARG A 54 -41.21 -8.01 6.66
CA ARG A 54 -42.50 -7.34 6.88
C ARG A 54 -43.65 -8.34 6.81
N ASP A 55 -43.72 -9.16 5.77
CA ASP A 55 -44.79 -10.17 5.61
C ASP A 55 -44.78 -11.19 6.76
N THR A 56 -43.61 -11.52 7.29
CA THR A 56 -43.50 -12.48 8.41
C THR A 56 -44.11 -11.95 9.72
N VAL A 57 -44.06 -10.62 9.92
CA VAL A 57 -44.36 -9.95 11.21
C VAL A 57 -45.68 -9.18 11.18
N VAL A 58 -46.06 -8.57 10.05
CA VAL A 58 -47.26 -7.72 9.93
C VAL A 58 -48.56 -8.51 10.13
N ASP A 59 -48.59 -9.80 9.77
CA ASP A 59 -49.74 -10.68 10.02
C ASP A 59 -50.08 -10.84 11.51
N VAL A 60 -49.08 -10.67 12.39
CA VAL A 60 -49.23 -10.87 13.84
C VAL A 60 -49.17 -9.54 14.59
N PHE A 61 -48.36 -8.59 14.12
CA PHE A 61 -48.25 -7.25 14.70
C PHE A 61 -48.47 -6.18 13.62
N PRO A 62 -49.73 -5.75 13.38
CA PRO A 62 -50.04 -4.69 12.42
C PRO A 62 -49.40 -3.33 12.78
N GLN A 63 -49.03 -3.13 14.05
CA GLN A 63 -48.41 -1.91 14.58
C GLN A 63 -46.86 -1.94 14.57
N PHE A 64 -46.25 -2.95 13.97
CA PHE A 64 -44.80 -3.13 14.02
C PHE A 64 -44.06 -1.97 13.33
N SER A 65 -42.96 -1.49 13.93
CA SER A 65 -42.30 -0.29 13.40
C SER A 65 -41.53 -0.56 12.11
N GLU A 66 -41.84 0.22 11.07
CA GLU A 66 -41.09 0.19 9.79
C GLU A 66 -39.61 0.54 9.97
N LYS A 67 -39.28 1.33 11.00
CA LYS A 67 -37.91 1.71 11.33
C LYS A 67 -37.08 0.50 11.77
N ALA A 68 -37.66 -0.38 12.60
CA ALA A 68 -36.99 -1.61 13.02
C ALA A 68 -36.81 -2.59 11.85
N LEU A 69 -37.80 -2.72 10.97
CA LEU A 69 -37.71 -3.54 9.76
C LEU A 69 -36.59 -3.08 8.82
N LYS A 70 -36.50 -1.77 8.54
CA LYS A 70 -35.42 -1.17 7.73
C LYS A 70 -34.05 -1.36 8.37
N ALA A 71 -33.95 -1.20 9.69
CA ALA A 71 -32.70 -1.39 10.43
C ALA A 71 -32.23 -2.86 10.39
N ALA A 72 -33.16 -3.81 10.58
CA ALA A 72 -32.89 -5.24 10.50
C ALA A 72 -32.47 -5.66 9.10
N ALA A 73 -33.18 -5.21 8.05
CA ALA A 73 -32.84 -5.48 6.66
C ALA A 73 -31.46 -4.93 6.28
N LYS A 74 -31.12 -3.72 6.72
CA LYS A 74 -29.79 -3.12 6.51
C LYS A 74 -28.68 -3.90 7.21
N ALA A 75 -28.93 -4.39 8.43
CA ALA A 75 -27.99 -5.23 9.16
C ALA A 75 -27.83 -6.64 8.56
N ASN A 76 -28.83 -7.11 7.81
CA ASN A 76 -28.83 -8.40 7.14
C ASN A 76 -28.15 -8.39 5.75
N ARG A 77 -27.89 -7.20 5.18
CA ARG A 77 -27.23 -7.08 3.87
C ARG A 77 -25.77 -7.57 3.92
N PRO A 78 -25.30 -8.32 2.91
CA PRO A 78 -23.92 -8.74 2.84
C PRO A 78 -23.02 -7.53 2.59
N PRO A 79 -21.76 -7.53 3.08
CA PRO A 79 -20.83 -6.44 2.83
C PRO A 79 -20.59 -6.31 1.32
N SER A 80 -21.02 -5.18 0.75
CA SER A 80 -20.90 -4.90 -0.69
C SER A 80 -19.43 -4.95 -1.14
N ALA A 81 -19.16 -5.50 -2.33
CA ALA A 81 -17.81 -5.64 -2.90
C ALA A 81 -17.01 -4.32 -2.94
N LEU A 82 -17.68 -3.17 -3.02
CA LEU A 82 -17.07 -1.83 -3.02
C LEU A 82 -16.32 -1.46 -1.73
N SER A 83 -16.66 -2.02 -0.58
CA SER A 83 -15.91 -1.76 0.66
C SER A 83 -14.59 -2.54 0.73
N LYS A 84 -14.46 -3.63 -0.04
CA LYS A 84 -13.25 -4.46 -0.09
C LYS A 84 -12.14 -3.86 -0.98
N MET A 85 -12.48 -2.92 -1.86
CA MET A 85 -11.53 -2.37 -2.85
C MET A 85 -10.83 -1.08 -2.43
N LYS A 86 -11.33 -0.37 -1.39
CA LYS A 86 -10.73 0.89 -0.94
C LYS A 86 -9.35 0.71 -0.29
N TRP A 87 -9.19 -0.37 0.47
CA TRP A 87 -7.95 -0.66 1.20
C TRP A 87 -6.75 -0.99 0.30
N PRO A 88 -6.83 -1.91 -0.66
CA PRO A 88 -5.67 -2.23 -1.51
C PRO A 88 -5.25 -1.06 -2.39
N ALA A 89 -6.20 -0.28 -2.94
CA ALA A 89 -5.89 0.89 -3.76
C ALA A 89 -5.18 2.00 -2.96
N ALA A 90 -5.65 2.27 -1.73
CA ALA A 90 -5.02 3.24 -0.84
C ALA A 90 -3.60 2.81 -0.41
N LEU A 91 -3.38 1.51 -0.20
CA LEU A 91 -2.09 0.96 0.21
C LEU A 91 -1.06 1.00 -0.94
N LEU A 92 -1.49 0.74 -2.18
CA LEU A 92 -0.63 0.86 -3.36
C LEU A 92 -0.23 2.31 -3.65
N LEU A 93 -1.16 3.25 -3.57
CA LEU A 93 -0.89 4.67 -3.77
C LEU A 93 0.07 5.24 -2.71
N SER A 94 -0.09 4.83 -1.44
CA SER A 94 0.78 5.29 -0.36
C SER A 94 2.20 4.73 -0.47
N ALA A 95 2.35 3.45 -0.85
CA ALA A 95 3.65 2.84 -1.07
C ALA A 95 4.40 3.50 -2.25
N ALA A 96 3.71 3.74 -3.36
CA ALA A 96 4.31 4.41 -4.52
C ALA A 96 4.78 5.85 -4.19
N GLY A 97 3.98 6.60 -3.43
CA GLY A 97 4.36 7.94 -2.95
C GLY A 97 5.59 7.93 -2.05
N LEU A 98 5.68 6.97 -1.12
CA LEU A 98 6.86 6.83 -0.25
C LEU A 98 8.13 6.48 -1.03
N ILE A 99 8.05 5.56 -1.99
CA ILE A 99 9.18 5.21 -2.86
C ILE A 99 9.66 6.42 -3.65
N TYR A 100 8.73 7.24 -4.17
CA TYR A 100 9.06 8.47 -4.89
C TYR A 100 9.80 9.48 -4.00
N ILE A 101 9.32 9.71 -2.77
CA ILE A 101 9.96 10.64 -1.82
C ILE A 101 11.36 10.14 -1.41
N VAL A 102 11.53 8.84 -1.20
CA VAL A 102 12.83 8.23 -0.86
C VAL A 102 13.83 8.36 -2.02
N ASN A 103 13.34 8.35 -3.27
CA ASN A 103 14.18 8.49 -4.46
C ASN A 103 14.50 9.96 -4.84
N LEU A 104 14.00 10.96 -4.10
CA LEU A 104 14.31 12.35 -4.40
C LEU A 104 15.81 12.64 -4.15
N PRO A 105 16.50 13.38 -5.04
CA PRO A 105 17.92 13.72 -4.88
C PRO A 105 18.15 14.85 -3.86
N TYR A 106 17.51 14.76 -2.69
CA TYR A 106 17.66 15.73 -1.60
C TYR A 106 18.67 15.24 -0.56
N PRO A 107 19.76 15.98 -0.29
CA PRO A 107 20.89 15.50 0.52
C PRO A 107 20.49 15.13 1.96
N MET A 108 19.54 15.84 2.58
CA MET A 108 19.09 15.50 3.95
C MET A 108 18.32 14.17 4.04
N ILE A 109 17.67 13.73 2.96
CA ILE A 109 16.93 12.46 2.91
C ILE A 109 17.85 11.31 2.48
N ARG A 110 18.79 11.58 1.57
CA ARG A 110 19.69 10.56 1.02
C ARG A 110 20.71 10.03 2.02
N TRP A 111 21.19 10.87 2.95
CA TRP A 111 22.16 10.48 3.97
C TRP A 111 21.67 9.38 4.93
N PRO A 112 20.45 9.47 5.52
CA PRO A 112 19.92 8.38 6.33
C PRO A 112 19.58 7.13 5.49
N VAL A 113 19.06 7.28 4.27
CA VAL A 113 18.75 6.14 3.37
C VAL A 113 20.01 5.35 3.01
N ALA A 114 21.11 6.05 2.72
CA ALA A 114 22.41 5.42 2.48
C ALA A 114 22.94 4.62 3.68
N ARG A 115 22.60 5.06 4.90
CA ARG A 115 23.04 4.41 6.14
C ARG A 115 22.17 3.20 6.52
N THR A 116 20.86 3.28 6.27
CA THR A 116 19.90 2.26 6.70
C THR A 116 19.63 1.20 5.65
N VAL A 117 19.52 1.59 4.37
CA VAL A 117 19.18 0.69 3.26
C VAL A 117 20.11 0.93 2.07
N PRO A 118 21.42 0.62 2.20
CA PRO A 118 22.41 0.89 1.16
C PRO A 118 22.13 0.11 -0.14
N LEU A 119 21.41 -1.02 -0.07
CA LEU A 119 21.06 -1.84 -1.23
C LEU A 119 20.23 -1.06 -2.26
N LEU A 120 19.36 -0.16 -1.80
CA LEU A 120 18.48 0.63 -2.66
C LEU A 120 19.25 1.66 -3.50
N LEU A 121 20.45 2.04 -3.05
CA LEU A 121 21.31 3.02 -3.72
C LEU A 121 22.45 2.39 -4.53
N LEU A 122 22.54 1.06 -4.60
CA LEU A 122 23.62 0.36 -5.31
C LEU A 122 23.79 0.77 -6.78
N PRO A 123 22.73 0.88 -7.61
CA PRO A 123 22.91 1.31 -9.00
C PRO A 123 23.51 2.72 -9.09
N SER A 124 23.15 3.59 -8.15
CA SER A 124 23.70 4.95 -8.06
C SER A 124 25.17 4.92 -7.66
N TYR A 125 25.59 4.03 -6.76
CA TYR A 125 27.00 3.90 -6.37
C TYR A 125 27.88 3.28 -7.45
N LEU A 126 27.35 2.31 -8.22
CA LEU A 126 28.07 1.73 -9.36
C LEU A 126 28.40 2.77 -10.43
N SER A 127 27.40 3.57 -10.83
CA SER A 127 27.59 4.61 -11.84
C SER A 127 28.57 5.68 -11.36
N MET A 128 28.49 6.07 -10.09
CA MET A 128 29.39 7.03 -9.46
C MET A 128 30.84 6.53 -9.45
N ASP A 129 31.08 5.29 -9.02
CA ASP A 129 32.44 4.73 -9.02
C ASP A 129 33.01 4.56 -10.43
N ARG A 130 32.19 4.17 -11.40
CA ARG A 130 32.60 4.08 -12.82
C ARG A 130 33.05 5.44 -13.36
N ASN A 131 32.30 6.50 -13.07
CA ASN A 131 32.64 7.85 -13.49
C ASN A 131 33.87 8.37 -12.74
N TYR A 132 33.97 8.14 -11.43
CA TYR A 132 35.13 8.55 -10.64
C TYR A 132 36.44 7.92 -11.14
N ARG A 133 36.46 6.59 -11.31
CA ARG A 133 37.62 5.86 -11.85
C ARG A 133 37.90 6.25 -13.31
N GLY A 134 36.86 6.44 -14.11
CA GLY A 134 36.97 6.88 -15.50
C GLY A 134 37.58 8.28 -15.63
N ALA A 135 37.26 9.20 -14.71
CA ALA A 135 37.87 10.52 -14.64
C ALA A 135 39.35 10.42 -14.31
N ILE A 136 39.74 9.70 -13.26
CA ILE A 136 41.15 9.51 -12.87
C ILE A 136 41.98 8.93 -14.03
N ALA A 137 41.51 7.84 -14.63
CA ALA A 137 42.23 7.20 -15.74
C ALA A 137 42.36 8.12 -16.97
N SER A 138 41.35 8.94 -17.25
CA SER A 138 41.38 9.88 -18.38
C SER A 138 42.30 11.08 -18.11
N ILE A 139 42.35 11.56 -16.87
CA ILE A 139 43.29 12.62 -16.44
C ILE A 139 44.71 12.10 -16.54
N GLU A 140 45.00 10.91 -16.01
CA GLU A 140 46.35 10.33 -16.05
C GLU A 140 46.83 10.11 -17.48
N GLN A 141 45.96 9.62 -18.38
CA GLN A 141 46.28 9.50 -19.80
C GLN A 141 46.51 10.85 -20.46
N GLY A 142 45.68 11.85 -20.15
CA GLY A 142 45.85 13.21 -20.66
C GLY A 142 47.16 13.83 -20.19
N ASP A 143 47.50 13.66 -18.91
CA ASP A 143 48.73 14.16 -18.31
C ASP A 143 49.97 13.52 -18.93
N GLN A 144 49.95 12.20 -19.16
CA GLN A 144 51.03 11.51 -19.86
C GLN A 144 51.20 12.01 -21.30
N LEU A 145 50.10 12.23 -22.02
CA LEU A 145 50.13 12.72 -23.40
C LEU A 145 50.60 14.17 -23.50
N VAL A 146 50.26 15.02 -22.53
CA VAL A 146 50.67 16.43 -22.49
C VAL A 146 52.11 16.59 -22.01
N ASN A 147 52.51 15.88 -20.95
CA ASN A 147 53.85 16.00 -20.35
C ASN A 147 54.94 15.28 -21.15
N LYS A 148 54.58 14.33 -22.03
CA LYS A 148 55.50 13.61 -22.93
C LYS A 148 55.23 13.89 -24.41
N ALA A 149 54.47 14.94 -24.74
CA ALA A 149 54.13 15.26 -26.12
C ALA A 149 55.39 15.59 -26.94
N THR A 150 55.57 14.89 -28.06
CA THR A 150 56.60 15.21 -29.06
C THR A 150 56.01 15.78 -30.35
N SER A 151 54.67 15.74 -30.51
CA SER A 151 53.96 16.24 -31.67
C SER A 151 52.69 17.01 -31.31
N ALA A 152 52.22 17.88 -32.21
CA ALA A 152 50.97 18.62 -32.04
C ALA A 152 49.73 17.70 -31.95
N ALA A 153 49.79 16.51 -32.56
CA ALA A 153 48.72 15.52 -32.48
C ALA A 153 48.58 14.91 -31.07
N ASP A 154 49.68 14.80 -30.32
CA ASP A 154 49.66 14.30 -28.94
C ASP A 154 48.98 15.29 -27.99
N PHE A 155 49.18 16.59 -28.22
CA PHE A 155 48.47 17.65 -27.50
C PHE A 155 46.96 17.63 -27.77
N GLU A 156 46.55 17.42 -29.01
CA GLU A 156 45.12 17.33 -29.37
C GLU A 156 44.46 16.09 -28.73
N LEU A 157 45.15 14.94 -28.75
CA LEU A 157 44.71 13.73 -28.04
C LEU A 157 44.63 13.96 -26.53
N GLY A 158 45.63 14.63 -25.94
CA GLY A 158 45.62 15.02 -24.53
C GLY A 158 44.41 15.89 -24.18
N ALA A 159 44.11 16.90 -24.99
CA ALA A 159 42.95 17.78 -24.82
C ALA A 159 41.62 17.00 -24.89
N GLN A 160 41.49 16.04 -25.80
CA GLN A 160 40.33 15.16 -25.87
C GLN A 160 40.17 14.29 -24.61
N LYS A 161 41.26 13.78 -24.05
CA LYS A 161 41.27 12.99 -22.81
C LYS A 161 40.86 13.82 -21.60
N VAL A 162 41.35 15.05 -21.49
CA VAL A 162 40.93 16.01 -20.45
C VAL A 162 39.45 16.34 -20.57
N LYS A 163 38.94 16.57 -21.79
CA LYS A 163 37.50 16.80 -22.03
C LYS A 163 36.65 15.59 -21.64
N LYS A 164 37.14 14.38 -21.88
CA LYS A 164 36.49 13.14 -21.42
C LYS A 164 36.51 13.02 -19.90
N ALA A 165 37.62 13.37 -19.25
CA ALA A 165 37.68 13.44 -17.78
C ALA A 165 36.65 14.42 -17.21
N GLN A 166 36.53 15.61 -17.81
CA GLN A 166 35.53 16.59 -17.41
C GLN A 166 34.11 16.02 -17.48
N SER A 167 33.76 15.32 -18.57
CA SER A 167 32.44 14.69 -18.70
C SER A 167 32.14 13.65 -17.62
N HIS A 168 33.16 12.93 -17.15
CA HIS A 168 33.02 11.99 -16.04
C HIS A 168 32.85 12.70 -14.70
N LEU A 169 33.54 13.82 -14.48
CA LEU A 169 33.40 14.65 -13.28
C LEU A 169 32.03 15.34 -13.21
N ASP A 170 31.53 15.84 -14.34
CA ASP A 170 30.21 16.48 -14.43
C ASP A 170 29.07 15.50 -14.15
N ALA A 171 29.29 14.20 -14.41
CA ALA A 171 28.35 13.14 -14.10
C ALA A 171 28.36 12.72 -12.62
N LEU A 172 29.28 13.26 -11.79
CA LEU A 172 29.30 13.02 -10.36
C LEU A 172 28.36 14.01 -9.66
N PRO A 173 27.45 13.53 -8.80
CA PRO A 173 26.53 14.41 -8.12
C PRO A 173 27.24 15.24 -7.03
N VAL A 174 26.82 16.49 -6.82
CA VAL A 174 27.44 17.45 -5.88
C VAL A 174 27.55 16.92 -4.44
N TRP A 175 26.62 16.06 -4.00
CA TRP A 175 26.64 15.45 -2.67
C TRP A 175 27.69 14.34 -2.51
N PHE A 176 28.41 13.97 -3.57
CA PHE A 176 29.53 13.03 -3.55
C PHE A 176 30.75 13.58 -2.78
N LEU A 177 30.95 14.91 -2.81
CA LEU A 177 32.08 15.60 -2.19
C LEU A 177 31.94 15.57 -0.66
N GLY A 178 32.31 14.45 -0.04
CA GLY A 178 32.27 14.25 1.41
C GLY A 178 31.56 12.97 1.86
N TYR A 179 31.00 12.17 0.95
CA TYR A 179 30.34 10.91 1.31
C TYR A 179 30.74 9.76 0.37
N TYR A 180 31.64 8.91 0.86
CA TYR A 180 31.97 7.63 0.23
C TYR A 180 31.34 6.48 1.03
N PRO A 181 30.44 5.68 0.44
CA PRO A 181 29.71 4.64 1.17
C PRO A 181 30.64 3.49 1.58
N GLN A 182 31.09 3.45 2.84
CA GLN A 182 31.98 2.40 3.35
C GLN A 182 31.40 0.97 3.18
N ARG A 183 30.08 0.81 3.34
CA ARG A 183 29.40 -0.49 3.17
C ARG A 183 29.35 -0.98 1.72
N TYR A 184 29.50 -0.08 0.75
CA TYR A 184 29.58 -0.47 -0.65
C TYR A 184 30.91 -1.15 -0.97
N CYS A 185 32.02 -0.66 -0.43
CA CYS A 185 33.34 -1.28 -0.57
C CYS A 185 33.33 -2.71 -0.06
N THR A 186 32.79 -2.93 1.14
CA THR A 186 32.71 -4.28 1.72
C THR A 186 31.88 -5.25 0.88
N LEU A 187 30.82 -4.78 0.20
CA LEU A 187 29.99 -5.64 -0.65
C LEU A 187 30.65 -5.95 -1.99
N ARG A 188 31.35 -4.98 -2.58
CA ARG A 188 32.09 -5.16 -3.84
C ARG A 188 33.30 -6.07 -3.67
N ASP A 189 34.04 -5.93 -2.58
CA ASP A 189 35.23 -6.76 -2.31
C ASP A 189 34.84 -8.23 -2.11
N VAL A 190 33.65 -8.50 -1.55
CA VAL A 190 33.10 -9.86 -1.44
C VAL A 190 32.70 -10.43 -2.81
N GLN A 191 32.26 -9.62 -3.77
CA GLN A 191 31.93 -10.07 -5.13
C GLN A 191 33.14 -10.33 -6.04
N LEU A 192 34.36 -10.01 -5.60
CA LEU A 192 35.61 -10.25 -6.36
C LEU A 192 36.41 -11.46 -5.84
N ILE A 193 35.87 -12.19 -4.86
CA ILE A 193 36.50 -13.40 -4.26
C ILE A 193 35.89 -14.70 -4.82
N ASP A 194 34.83 -14.63 -5.63
CA ASP A 194 34.26 -15.77 -6.37
C ASP A 194 34.63 -15.74 -7.86
#